data_AF-A0A7Y2MPT2-F1
#
_entry.id   AF-A0A7Y2MPT2-F1
#
_cell.length_a   1.000
_cell.length_b   1.000
_cell.length_c   1.000
_cell.angle_alpha   90.00
_cell.angle_beta   90.00
_cell.angle_gamma   90.00
#
_symmetry.space_group_name_H-M   'P 1'
#
loop_
_entity.id
_entity.type
_entity.pdbx_description
1 polymer ?
#
loop_
_entity_poly.entity_id
_entity_poly.type
_entity_poly.pdbx_seq_one_letter_code
_entity_poly.pdbx_strand_id
1 'polypeptide(L)'
;MQYAGVPRDITTSVILKNFDIPERELMNCIKSAYKRKEQFDTFRHSARTATSKTSTSSFKNSPMIPEWIYKEIPEILKPSLILIENERERDLLFLSLLIVVSSVLGDSKTQYGSQDIFAHLYLFVVARAASGKGSMDLARLIAVRLDEYMLKQHMKEKRSTSSIGGEEKVILISNKEDVHSLLIAGNVSSAGLTTDLLLNGGCGLIIETEADTISNSNEQKWGDTSVMLRKAFHHEMISTSRKEESIKIPYPRLGICLAGTPNQLTRLLQSVENGLFSRFIFYLYSTPPVWIDQFSEDKKNLKNEIEV
;
A
#
# COMPACT_ATOMS: atom_id res chain seq x y z
N MET A 1 -8.08 -24.52 -27.25
CA MET A 1 -8.81 -23.78 -28.30
C MET A 1 -8.31 -22.35 -28.35
N GLN A 2 -7.68 -21.94 -29.45
CA GLN A 2 -7.40 -20.52 -29.70
C GLN A 2 -8.74 -19.83 -29.92
N TYR A 3 -9.10 -18.85 -29.09
CA TYR A 3 -10.22 -17.96 -29.41
C TYR A 3 -9.80 -17.12 -30.62
N ALA A 4 -10.18 -17.57 -31.82
CA ALA A 4 -10.15 -16.75 -33.01
C ALA A 4 -11.03 -15.52 -32.72
N GLY A 5 -10.56 -14.32 -33.04
CA GLY A 5 -11.34 -13.10 -32.84
C GLY A 5 -12.71 -13.21 -33.50
N VAL A 6 -13.68 -12.42 -33.02
CA VAL A 6 -15.04 -12.41 -33.57
C VAL A 6 -14.97 -12.09 -35.07
N PRO A 7 -15.58 -12.91 -35.96
CA PRO A 7 -15.65 -12.63 -37.39
C PRO A 7 -16.21 -11.24 -37.68
N ARG A 8 -15.66 -10.56 -38.68
CA ARG A 8 -16.02 -9.18 -39.04
C ARG A 8 -17.52 -9.01 -39.30
N ASP A 9 -18.13 -10.00 -39.91
CA ASP A 9 -19.55 -9.97 -40.30
C ASP A 9 -20.45 -10.02 -39.07
N ILE A 10 -20.09 -10.84 -38.08
CA ILE A 10 -20.79 -10.92 -36.80
C ILE A 10 -20.69 -9.58 -36.07
N THR A 11 -19.48 -9.02 -35.96
CA THR A 11 -19.26 -7.70 -35.33
C THR A 11 -20.08 -6.60 -36.00
N THR A 12 -20.14 -6.59 -37.33
CA THR A 12 -20.90 -5.59 -38.11
C THR A 12 -22.40 -5.71 -37.83
N SER A 13 -22.94 -6.94 -37.85
CA SER A 13 -24.36 -7.20 -37.59
C SER A 13 -24.79 -6.81 -36.17
N VAL A 14 -23.94 -7.06 -35.17
CA VAL A 14 -24.24 -6.74 -33.76
C VAL A 14 -24.22 -5.23 -33.53
N ILE A 15 -23.29 -4.49 -34.14
CA ILE A 15 -23.20 -3.04 -33.92
C ILE A 15 -24.35 -2.32 -34.63
N LEU A 16 -24.68 -2.69 -35.86
CA LEU A 16 -25.84 -2.13 -36.58
C LEU A 16 -27.17 -2.36 -35.86
N LYS A 17 -27.28 -3.46 -35.12
CA LYS A 17 -28.50 -3.80 -34.37
C LYS A 17 -28.65 -3.01 -33.06
N ASN A 18 -27.54 -2.61 -32.45
CA ASN A 18 -27.54 -2.06 -31.08
C ASN A 18 -27.19 -0.56 -31.01
N PHE A 19 -26.69 0.03 -32.09
CA PHE A 19 -26.24 1.42 -32.11
C PHE A 19 -26.68 2.14 -33.37
N ASP A 20 -27.20 3.36 -33.20
CA ASP A 20 -27.63 4.22 -34.30
C ASP A 20 -26.44 5.06 -34.81
N ILE A 21 -25.58 4.41 -35.61
CA ILE A 21 -24.36 5.01 -36.16
C ILE A 21 -24.47 5.01 -37.69
N PRO A 22 -24.11 6.11 -38.39
CA PRO A 22 -24.08 6.14 -39.84
C PRO A 22 -23.23 5.00 -40.42
N GLU A 23 -23.81 4.20 -41.32
CA GLU A 23 -23.22 2.96 -41.84
C GLU A 23 -21.80 3.16 -42.40
N ARG A 24 -21.56 4.32 -43.02
CA ARG A 24 -20.25 4.70 -43.57
C ARG A 24 -19.18 4.85 -42.48
N GLU A 25 -19.51 5.46 -41.35
CA GLU A 25 -18.58 5.64 -40.23
C GLU A 25 -18.32 4.32 -39.53
N LEU A 26 -19.38 3.53 -39.33
CA LEU A 26 -19.27 2.19 -38.75
C LEU A 26 -18.33 1.30 -39.57
N MET A 27 -18.51 1.25 -40.89
CA MET A 27 -17.69 0.43 -41.77
C MET A 27 -16.22 0.87 -41.77
N ASN A 28 -15.95 2.17 -41.67
CA ASN A 28 -14.60 2.71 -41.54
C ASN A 28 -13.96 2.34 -40.19
N CYS A 29 -14.70 2.44 -39.09
CA CYS A 29 -14.25 2.06 -37.76
C CYS A 29 -13.93 0.56 -37.67
N ILE A 30 -14.84 -0.30 -38.15
CA ILE A 30 -14.63 -1.75 -38.18
C ILE A 30 -13.43 -2.09 -39.07
N LYS A 31 -13.34 -1.51 -40.28
CA LYS A 31 -12.19 -1.73 -41.17
C LYS A 31 -10.87 -1.32 -40.53
N SER A 32 -10.86 -0.21 -39.79
CA SER A 32 -9.69 0.28 -39.05
C SER A 32 -9.29 -0.63 -37.89
N ALA A 33 -10.26 -1.17 -37.14
CA ALA A 33 -10.03 -2.09 -36.03
C ALA A 33 -9.43 -3.42 -36.50
N TYR A 34 -9.94 -4.00 -37.60
CA TYR A 34 -9.45 -5.26 -38.14
C TYR A 34 -8.13 -5.13 -38.93
N LYS A 35 -7.82 -3.92 -39.44
CA LYS A 35 -6.53 -3.63 -40.10
C LYS A 35 -5.38 -3.52 -39.09
N ARG A 36 -5.65 -3.04 -37.86
CA ARG A 36 -4.65 -2.86 -36.79
C ARG A 36 -4.45 -4.11 -35.91
N LYS A 37 -4.46 -5.29 -36.52
CA LYS A 37 -4.40 -6.58 -35.82
C LYS A 37 -3.18 -6.70 -34.89
N GLU A 38 -2.03 -6.18 -35.32
CA GLU A 38 -0.78 -6.19 -34.55
C GLU A 38 -0.84 -5.34 -33.27
N GLN A 39 -1.47 -4.15 -33.31
CA GLN A 39 -1.64 -3.31 -32.10
C GLN A 39 -2.49 -4.02 -31.03
N PHE A 40 -3.48 -4.82 -31.45
CA PHE A 40 -4.36 -5.56 -30.53
C PHE A 40 -3.81 -6.94 -30.15
N ASP A 41 -2.91 -7.52 -30.94
CA ASP A 41 -2.19 -8.75 -30.58
C ASP A 41 -1.18 -8.53 -29.44
N THR A 42 -0.63 -7.32 -29.28
CA THR A 42 0.19 -6.95 -28.11
C THR A 42 -0.60 -7.06 -26.80
N PHE A 43 -1.89 -6.70 -26.81
CA PHE A 43 -2.79 -6.88 -25.66
C PHE A 43 -3.22 -8.35 -25.46
N ARG A 44 -3.15 -9.22 -26.49
CA ARG A 44 -3.37 -10.66 -26.31
C ARG A 44 -2.24 -11.32 -25.52
N HIS A 45 -1.01 -10.87 -25.70
CA HIS A 45 0.12 -11.38 -24.93
C HIS A 45 0.00 -11.01 -23.44
N SER A 46 -0.37 -9.77 -23.10
CA SER A 46 -0.59 -9.37 -21.71
C SER A 46 -1.76 -10.12 -21.04
N ALA A 47 -2.85 -10.38 -21.78
CA ALA A 47 -3.97 -11.19 -21.29
C ALA A 47 -3.63 -12.69 -21.13
N ARG A 48 -2.75 -13.25 -21.99
CA ARG A 48 -2.23 -14.62 -21.85
C ARG A 48 -1.33 -14.78 -20.63
N THR A 49 -0.53 -13.76 -20.29
CA THR A 49 0.27 -13.78 -19.05
C THR A 49 -0.62 -13.78 -17.80
N ALA A 50 -1.81 -13.16 -17.85
CA ALA A 50 -2.80 -13.23 -16.78
C ALA A 50 -3.50 -14.60 -16.66
N THR A 51 -3.33 -15.49 -17.64
CA THR A 51 -3.94 -16.84 -17.70
C THR A 51 -2.91 -17.97 -17.70
N SER A 52 -1.62 -17.70 -17.49
CA SER A 52 -0.64 -18.79 -17.34
C SER A 52 -1.04 -19.68 -16.16
N LYS A 53 -1.19 -20.97 -16.46
CA LYS A 53 -1.57 -22.03 -15.52
C LYS A 53 -0.41 -22.37 -14.58
N THR A 54 0.13 -21.39 -13.88
CA THR A 54 1.04 -21.64 -12.76
C THR A 54 0.15 -21.87 -11.53
N SER A 55 -0.15 -23.14 -11.23
CA SER A 55 -0.71 -23.62 -9.95
C SER A 55 -1.63 -22.64 -9.17
N THR A 56 -2.69 -22.14 -9.81
CA THR A 56 -3.69 -21.26 -9.18
C THR A 56 -4.61 -21.99 -8.17
N SER A 57 -4.41 -23.29 -7.93
CA SER A 57 -5.24 -24.07 -6.99
C SER A 57 -5.06 -23.65 -5.53
N SER A 58 -3.89 -23.14 -5.13
CA SER A 58 -3.59 -22.86 -3.71
C SER A 58 -4.26 -21.59 -3.17
N PHE A 59 -4.41 -20.54 -4.00
CA PHE A 59 -4.90 -19.22 -3.54
C PHE A 59 -6.42 -19.06 -3.54
N LYS A 60 -7.17 -20.04 -4.09
CA LYS A 60 -8.64 -20.01 -4.09
C LYS A 60 -9.24 -20.23 -2.70
N ASN A 61 -8.52 -20.92 -1.82
CA ASN A 61 -8.96 -21.28 -0.47
C ASN A 61 -8.23 -20.48 0.62
N SER A 62 -7.82 -19.24 0.31
CA SER A 62 -7.20 -18.40 1.32
C SER A 62 -8.17 -18.17 2.47
N PRO A 63 -7.76 -18.47 3.73
CA PRO A 63 -8.63 -18.27 4.87
C PRO A 63 -9.07 -16.81 4.96
N MET A 64 -10.28 -16.62 5.45
CA MET A 64 -10.78 -15.30 5.86
C MET A 64 -10.63 -15.17 7.37
N ILE A 65 -10.58 -13.94 7.85
CA ILE A 65 -10.57 -13.66 9.28
C ILE A 65 -11.96 -14.06 9.84
N PRO A 66 -12.02 -14.95 10.84
CA PRO A 66 -13.29 -15.37 11.40
C PRO A 66 -14.13 -14.21 11.95
N GLU A 67 -15.46 -14.28 11.77
CA GLU A 67 -16.38 -13.23 12.19
C GLU A 67 -16.28 -12.85 13.67
N TRP A 68 -15.95 -13.82 14.53
CA TRP A 68 -15.82 -13.56 15.97
C TRP A 68 -14.69 -12.58 16.28
N ILE A 69 -13.64 -12.48 15.44
CA ILE A 69 -12.57 -11.50 15.64
C ILE A 69 -13.14 -10.09 15.51
N TYR A 70 -13.98 -9.82 14.51
CA TYR A 70 -14.62 -8.52 14.32
C TYR A 70 -15.58 -8.10 15.45
N LYS A 71 -16.05 -9.06 16.26
CA LYS A 71 -16.85 -8.77 17.46
C LYS A 71 -15.99 -8.32 18.65
N GLU A 72 -14.75 -8.83 18.71
CA GLU A 72 -13.81 -8.63 19.82
C GLU A 72 -12.78 -7.52 19.57
N ILE A 73 -12.70 -6.96 18.36
CA ILE A 73 -11.77 -5.84 18.08
C ILE A 73 -12.12 -4.60 18.93
N PRO A 74 -11.15 -3.69 19.18
CA PRO A 74 -11.42 -2.44 19.86
C PRO A 74 -12.53 -1.61 19.19
N GLU A 75 -13.39 -0.98 20.01
CA GLU A 75 -14.52 -0.16 19.53
C GLU A 75 -14.11 0.93 18.54
N ILE A 76 -12.90 1.50 18.69
CA ILE A 76 -12.37 2.52 17.78
C ILE A 76 -12.22 2.03 16.33
N LEU A 77 -12.05 0.73 16.10
CA LEU A 77 -11.88 0.15 14.76
C LEU A 77 -13.19 -0.39 14.16
N LYS A 78 -14.20 -0.67 14.98
CA LYS A 78 -15.46 -1.28 14.53
C LYS A 78 -16.21 -0.45 13.48
N PRO A 79 -16.41 0.88 13.65
CA PRO A 79 -17.21 1.67 12.71
C PRO A 79 -16.71 1.57 11.26
N SER A 80 -15.39 1.67 11.05
CA SER A 80 -14.81 1.60 9.69
C SER A 80 -14.96 0.23 9.05
N LEU A 81 -15.02 -0.84 9.84
CA LEU A 81 -15.04 -2.23 9.35
C LEU A 81 -16.45 -2.75 9.08
N ILE A 82 -17.45 -2.30 9.86
CA ILE A 82 -18.85 -2.73 9.69
C ILE A 82 -19.46 -2.18 8.39
N LEU A 83 -18.96 -1.05 7.88
CA LEU A 83 -19.39 -0.47 6.60
C LEU A 83 -18.98 -1.30 5.38
N ILE A 84 -18.04 -2.25 5.53
CA ILE A 84 -17.53 -3.05 4.42
C ILE A 84 -18.31 -4.36 4.32
N GLU A 85 -19.16 -4.47 3.30
CA GLU A 85 -20.00 -5.65 3.05
C GLU A 85 -19.18 -6.86 2.57
N ASN A 86 -18.16 -6.62 1.75
CA ASN A 86 -17.33 -7.69 1.23
C ASN A 86 -16.35 -8.19 2.30
N GLU A 87 -16.51 -9.44 2.75
CA GLU A 87 -15.67 -10.06 3.78
C GLU A 87 -14.17 -9.94 3.47
N ARG A 88 -13.77 -10.10 2.19
CA ARG A 88 -12.36 -10.01 1.79
C ARG A 88 -11.85 -8.57 1.87
N GLU A 89 -12.64 -7.60 1.44
CA GLU A 89 -12.27 -6.19 1.56
C GLU A 89 -12.20 -5.75 3.03
N ARG A 90 -13.06 -6.31 3.90
CA ARG A 90 -13.06 -6.07 5.33
C ARG A 90 -11.79 -6.62 5.99
N ASP A 91 -11.36 -7.83 5.62
CA ASP A 91 -10.06 -8.39 6.05
C ASP A 91 -8.90 -7.47 5.66
N LEU A 92 -8.90 -6.95 4.43
CA LEU A 92 -7.85 -6.06 3.94
C LEU A 92 -7.82 -4.73 4.68
N LEU A 93 -8.98 -4.13 4.91
CA LEU A 93 -9.10 -2.90 5.69
C LEU A 93 -8.61 -3.13 7.12
N PHE A 94 -9.04 -4.21 7.77
CA PHE A 94 -8.63 -4.53 9.14
C PHE A 94 -7.12 -4.74 9.27
N LEU A 95 -6.53 -5.60 8.42
CA LEU A 95 -5.09 -5.84 8.44
C LEU A 95 -4.30 -4.57 8.14
N SER A 96 -4.78 -3.72 7.23
CA SER A 96 -4.13 -2.44 6.93
C SER A 96 -4.24 -1.46 8.10
N LEU A 97 -5.39 -1.41 8.78
CA LEU A 97 -5.59 -0.59 9.97
C LEU A 97 -4.72 -1.05 11.15
N LEU A 98 -4.48 -2.36 11.30
CA LEU A 98 -3.52 -2.84 12.29
C LEU A 98 -2.12 -2.25 12.07
N ILE A 99 -1.69 -2.10 10.80
CA ILE A 99 -0.42 -1.45 10.50
C ILE A 99 -0.47 0.04 10.85
N VAL A 100 -1.53 0.75 10.46
CA VAL A 100 -1.70 2.18 10.79
C VAL A 100 -1.64 2.40 12.31
N VAL A 101 -2.41 1.61 13.07
CA VAL A 101 -2.42 1.64 14.53
C VAL A 101 -1.03 1.33 15.08
N SER A 102 -0.37 0.28 14.58
CA SER A 102 0.98 -0.09 15.03
C SER A 102 1.99 1.05 14.87
N SER A 103 1.85 1.87 13.83
CA SER A 103 2.73 3.01 13.54
C SER A 103 2.48 4.23 14.43
N VAL A 104 1.30 4.33 15.06
CA VAL A 104 0.97 5.45 15.97
C VAL A 104 1.07 5.07 17.44
N LEU A 105 1.20 3.78 17.75
CA LEU A 105 1.52 3.28 19.09
C LEU A 105 3.01 3.49 19.43
N GLY A 106 3.52 4.69 19.16
CA GLY A 106 4.95 5.04 19.09
C GLY A 106 5.77 4.50 20.27
N ASP A 107 5.44 4.93 21.48
CA ASP A 107 6.20 4.60 22.70
C ASP A 107 5.75 3.29 23.38
N SER A 108 4.78 2.58 22.77
CA SER A 108 4.34 1.29 23.29
C SER A 108 5.40 0.24 22.97
N LYS A 109 6.18 -0.11 23.98
CA LYS A 109 7.21 -1.14 23.91
C LYS A 109 7.01 -2.22 24.96
N THR A 110 7.51 -3.40 24.64
CA THR A 110 7.62 -4.53 25.57
C THR A 110 9.04 -5.07 25.53
N GLN A 111 9.47 -5.70 26.62
CA GLN A 111 10.77 -6.35 26.67
C GLN A 111 10.65 -7.79 26.18
N TYR A 112 11.43 -8.14 25.16
CA TYR A 112 11.55 -9.52 24.68
C TYR A 112 13.00 -9.97 24.81
N GLY A 113 13.25 -10.84 25.80
CA GLY A 113 14.61 -11.18 26.22
C GLY A 113 15.33 -9.94 26.75
N SER A 114 16.43 -9.55 26.09
CA SER A 114 17.24 -8.39 26.47
C SER A 114 17.02 -7.17 25.57
N GLN A 115 15.98 -7.17 24.73
CA GLN A 115 15.72 -6.10 23.77
C GLN A 115 14.33 -5.50 23.97
N ASP A 116 14.24 -4.18 23.79
CA ASP A 116 12.98 -3.46 23.69
C ASP A 116 12.41 -3.66 22.28
N ILE A 117 11.17 -4.14 22.20
CA ILE A 117 10.44 -4.30 20.94
C ILE A 117 9.23 -3.37 20.94
N PHE A 118 9.04 -2.63 19.85
CA PHE A 118 7.91 -1.74 19.64
C PHE A 118 6.84 -2.43 18.77
N ALA A 119 5.63 -1.90 18.80
CA ALA A 119 4.48 -2.55 18.17
C ALA A 119 4.49 -2.57 16.62
N HIS A 120 5.45 -1.95 15.94
CA HIS A 120 5.38 -1.65 14.50
C HIS A 120 5.45 -2.93 13.65
N LEU A 121 4.53 -3.05 12.68
CA LEU A 121 4.36 -4.27 11.88
C LEU A 121 4.57 -4.02 10.38
N TYR A 122 4.94 -5.08 9.66
CA TYR A 122 4.99 -5.12 8.20
C TYR A 122 3.92 -6.07 7.64
N LEU A 123 3.14 -5.61 6.66
CA LEU A 123 2.14 -6.37 5.92
C LEU A 123 2.42 -6.30 4.42
N PHE A 124 2.29 -7.45 3.75
CA PHE A 124 2.25 -7.54 2.30
C PHE A 124 1.00 -8.32 1.86
N VAL A 125 0.06 -7.62 1.24
CA VAL A 125 -1.12 -8.18 0.61
C VAL A 125 -0.80 -8.63 -0.82
N VAL A 126 -0.98 -9.92 -1.11
CA VAL A 126 -0.67 -10.49 -2.42
C VAL A 126 -1.97 -10.89 -3.12
N ALA A 127 -2.32 -10.16 -4.18
CA ALA A 127 -3.54 -10.41 -4.93
C ALA A 127 -3.40 -10.02 -6.40
N ARG A 128 -4.21 -10.62 -7.28
CA ARG A 128 -4.22 -10.28 -8.70
C ARG A 128 -4.63 -8.80 -8.90
N ALA A 129 -4.33 -8.27 -10.07
CA ALA A 129 -4.85 -6.96 -10.46
C ALA A 129 -6.39 -6.96 -10.39
N ALA A 130 -6.97 -5.84 -9.97
CA ALA A 130 -8.42 -5.67 -9.80
C ALA A 130 -9.10 -6.64 -8.81
N SER A 131 -8.39 -7.16 -7.79
CA SER A 131 -8.94 -8.09 -6.79
C SER A 131 -9.59 -7.43 -5.55
N GLY A 132 -9.90 -6.12 -5.58
CA GLY A 132 -10.48 -5.42 -4.42
C GLY A 132 -9.46 -4.80 -3.45
N LYS A 133 -8.20 -4.60 -3.90
CA LYS A 133 -7.14 -3.93 -3.12
C LYS A 133 -7.46 -2.47 -2.74
N GLY A 134 -8.49 -1.87 -3.35
CA GLY A 134 -8.90 -0.48 -3.08
C GLY A 134 -9.39 -0.24 -1.65
N SER A 135 -9.80 -1.28 -0.92
CA SER A 135 -10.10 -1.19 0.52
C SER A 135 -8.92 -0.69 1.35
N MET A 136 -7.68 -0.92 0.91
CA MET A 136 -6.49 -0.37 1.55
C MET A 136 -6.36 1.14 1.39
N ASP A 137 -7.00 1.74 0.37
CA ASP A 137 -7.02 3.20 0.22
C ASP A 137 -7.84 3.86 1.32
N LEU A 138 -8.79 3.14 1.95
CA LEU A 138 -9.51 3.64 3.12
C LEU A 138 -8.58 3.69 4.34
N ALA A 139 -7.75 2.66 4.56
CA ALA A 139 -6.73 2.69 5.59
C ALA A 139 -5.70 3.81 5.35
N ARG A 140 -5.30 4.04 4.09
CA ARG A 140 -4.46 5.19 3.72
C ARG A 140 -5.14 6.51 4.03
N LEU A 141 -6.42 6.67 3.70
CA LEU A 141 -7.17 7.88 4.01
C LEU A 141 -7.18 8.16 5.52
N ILE A 142 -7.44 7.13 6.34
CA ILE A 142 -7.38 7.23 7.80
C ILE A 142 -5.98 7.63 8.26
N ALA A 143 -4.93 7.03 7.69
CA ALA A 143 -3.55 7.38 8.00
C ALA A 143 -3.21 8.85 7.66
N VAL A 144 -3.67 9.35 6.51
CA VAL A 144 -3.51 10.76 6.10
C VAL A 144 -4.19 11.71 7.09
N ARG A 145 -5.42 11.40 7.49
CA ARG A 145 -6.17 12.23 8.45
C ARG A 145 -5.53 12.21 9.84
N LEU A 146 -5.02 11.07 10.26
CA LEU A 146 -4.30 10.93 11.51
C LEU A 146 -3.00 11.72 11.49
N ASP A 147 -2.25 11.66 10.39
CA ASP A 147 -1.03 12.44 10.16
C ASP A 147 -1.30 13.95 10.21
N GLU A 148 -2.33 14.42 9.49
CA GLU A 148 -2.78 15.82 9.56
C GLU A 148 -3.17 16.24 10.98
N TYR A 149 -3.82 15.35 11.75
CA TYR A 149 -4.18 15.60 13.14
C TYR A 149 -2.92 15.76 14.01
N MET A 150 -1.96 14.83 13.91
CA MET A 150 -0.71 14.87 14.67
C MET A 150 0.10 16.14 14.36
N LEU A 151 0.20 16.51 13.09
CA LEU A 151 0.83 17.77 12.66
C LEU A 151 0.14 19.00 13.27
N LYS A 152 -1.20 19.03 13.28
CA LYS A 152 -1.98 20.13 13.91
C LYS A 152 -1.74 20.21 15.41
N GLN A 153 -1.69 19.09 16.14
CA GLN A 153 -1.42 19.09 17.58
C GLN A 153 0.00 19.59 17.86
N HIS A 154 0.98 19.10 17.10
CA HIS A 154 2.37 19.52 17.23
C HIS A 154 2.56 21.02 16.97
N MET A 155 1.89 21.57 15.95
CA MET A 155 1.90 23.02 15.68
C MET A 155 1.26 23.84 16.81
N LYS A 156 0.21 23.34 17.46
CA LYS A 156 -0.40 24.00 18.61
C LYS A 156 0.54 24.02 19.81
N GLU A 157 1.17 22.88 20.12
CA GLU A 157 2.14 22.76 21.22
C GLU A 157 3.35 23.69 21.02
N LYS A 158 3.88 23.77 19.79
CA LYS A 158 4.95 24.72 19.43
C LYS A 158 4.54 26.17 19.64
N ARG A 159 3.32 26.57 19.23
CA ARG A 159 2.82 27.94 19.44
C ARG A 159 2.62 28.27 20.93
N SER A 160 2.13 27.31 21.72
CA SER A 160 1.95 27.49 23.15
C SER A 160 3.28 27.63 23.89
N THR A 161 4.30 26.87 23.51
CA THR A 161 5.65 26.91 24.11
C THR A 161 6.46 28.14 23.69
N SER A 162 6.34 28.59 22.43
CA SER A 162 7.01 29.83 21.97
C SER A 162 6.46 31.10 22.60
N SER A 163 5.29 31.04 23.24
CA SER A 163 4.62 32.19 23.88
C SER A 163 5.03 32.39 25.36
N ILE A 164 5.81 31.47 25.95
CA ILE A 164 5.98 31.38 27.42
C ILE A 164 7.37 31.82 27.93
N GLY A 165 8.39 32.04 27.10
CA GLY A 165 9.62 32.63 27.64
C GLY A 165 10.82 32.64 26.70
N GLY A 166 11.50 33.80 26.69
CA GLY A 166 12.85 33.92 26.19
C GLY A 166 13.89 33.30 27.13
N GLU A 167 15.12 33.30 26.61
CA GLU A 167 16.40 32.87 27.19
C GLU A 167 16.88 31.45 26.86
N GLU A 168 18.11 31.48 26.35
CA GLU A 168 18.98 30.45 25.79
C GLU A 168 18.96 29.10 26.55
N LYS A 169 18.58 28.05 25.83
CA LYS A 169 19.12 26.70 26.07
C LYS A 169 19.84 26.22 24.82
N VAL A 170 21.16 26.13 24.94
CA VAL A 170 22.02 25.35 24.05
C VAL A 170 21.54 23.90 24.07
N ILE A 171 20.78 23.49 23.05
CA ILE A 171 20.54 22.08 22.73
C ILE A 171 20.93 21.89 21.28
N LEU A 172 22.09 21.27 21.08
CA LEU A 172 22.61 20.81 19.79
C LEU A 172 21.72 19.68 19.26
N ILE A 173 20.56 20.02 18.69
CA ILE A 173 19.90 19.20 17.66
C ILE A 173 19.44 20.20 16.59
N SER A 174 20.00 20.01 15.39
CA SER A 174 19.81 20.82 14.19
C SER A 174 18.42 21.45 14.07
N ASN A 175 18.39 22.78 13.98
CA ASN A 175 17.24 23.61 13.61
C ASN A 175 16.76 23.34 12.17
N LYS A 176 16.31 22.12 11.87
CA LYS A 176 15.46 21.83 10.72
C LYS A 176 14.11 21.46 11.29
N GLU A 177 13.21 22.45 11.25
CA GLU A 177 11.79 22.39 11.55
C GLU A 177 11.26 20.96 11.72
N ASP A 178 10.96 20.52 12.96
CA ASP A 178 10.39 19.20 13.21
C ASP A 178 9.00 19.14 12.56
N VAL A 179 8.97 18.71 11.30
CA VAL A 179 7.78 18.29 10.59
C VAL A 179 7.63 16.81 10.87
N HIS A 180 6.79 16.49 11.84
CA HIS A 180 6.43 15.12 12.20
C HIS A 180 5.33 14.61 11.25
N SER A 181 5.70 14.28 10.01
CA SER A 181 4.81 13.60 9.07
C SER A 181 5.04 12.10 9.18
N LEU A 182 4.18 11.38 9.91
CA LEU A 182 4.22 9.93 10.03
C LEU A 182 4.27 9.25 8.66
N LEU A 183 3.57 9.79 7.66
CA LEU A 183 3.53 9.21 6.32
C LEU A 183 4.83 9.45 5.56
N ILE A 184 5.41 8.35 5.07
CA ILE A 184 6.60 8.33 4.23
C ILE A 184 6.20 7.83 2.83
N ALA A 185 6.70 8.50 1.80
CA ALA A 185 6.38 8.16 0.42
C ALA A 185 6.97 6.79 0.03
N GLY A 186 6.22 5.96 -0.71
CA GLY A 186 6.70 4.66 -1.15
C GLY A 186 7.92 4.70 -2.07
N ASN A 187 8.11 5.77 -2.84
CA ASN A 187 9.23 5.94 -3.76
C ASN A 187 10.48 6.59 -3.12
N VAL A 188 10.51 6.68 -1.78
CA VAL A 188 11.60 7.33 -1.06
C VAL A 188 12.94 6.60 -1.26
N SER A 189 14.02 7.35 -1.41
CA SER A 189 15.37 6.78 -1.40
C SER A 189 15.80 6.39 0.02
N SER A 190 16.80 5.53 0.19
CA SER A 190 17.30 5.17 1.54
C SER A 190 17.79 6.41 2.33
N ALA A 191 18.37 7.40 1.64
CA ALA A 191 18.75 8.66 2.26
C ALA A 191 17.52 9.49 2.68
N GLY A 192 16.50 9.57 1.84
CA GLY A 192 15.22 10.21 2.16
C GLY A 192 14.54 9.54 3.35
N LEU A 193 14.47 8.20 3.36
CA LEU A 193 13.90 7.42 4.46
C LEU A 193 14.63 7.70 5.78
N THR A 194 15.96 7.82 5.73
CA THR A 194 16.74 8.21 6.92
C THR A 194 16.38 9.61 7.40
N THR A 195 16.26 10.57 6.48
CA THR A 195 15.88 11.95 6.81
C THR A 195 14.47 12.02 7.38
N ASP A 196 13.49 11.37 6.75
CA ASP A 196 12.10 11.36 7.18
C ASP A 196 11.98 10.71 8.56
N LEU A 197 12.59 9.54 8.77
CA LEU A 197 12.63 8.91 10.09
C LEU A 197 13.33 9.79 11.13
N LEU A 198 14.41 10.48 10.80
CA LEU A 198 15.09 11.39 11.73
C LEU A 198 14.17 12.55 12.15
N LEU A 199 13.53 13.21 11.18
CA LEU A 199 12.60 14.32 11.42
C LEU A 199 11.37 13.87 12.22
N ASN A 200 10.98 12.59 12.09
CA ASN A 200 9.86 12.00 12.79
C ASN A 200 10.22 11.33 14.13
N GLY A 201 11.39 11.61 14.71
CA GLY A 201 11.80 11.02 15.99
C GLY A 201 11.99 9.49 15.95
N GLY A 202 12.27 8.96 14.77
CA GLY A 202 12.42 7.54 14.47
C GLY A 202 11.15 6.84 14.01
N CYS A 203 9.98 7.50 13.99
CA CYS A 203 8.71 6.89 13.58
C CYS A 203 8.40 7.06 12.09
N GLY A 204 7.68 6.11 11.49
CA GLY A 204 7.17 6.25 10.13
C GLY A 204 6.15 5.20 9.73
N LEU A 205 5.40 5.50 8.67
CA LEU A 205 4.43 4.61 8.03
C LEU A 205 4.56 4.73 6.52
N ILE A 206 4.78 3.59 5.86
CA ILE A 206 4.66 3.48 4.40
C ILE A 206 3.42 2.65 4.10
N ILE A 207 2.50 3.17 3.32
CA ILE A 207 1.35 2.43 2.80
C ILE A 207 1.36 2.54 1.28
N GLU A 208 1.42 1.42 0.56
CA GLU A 208 1.40 1.40 -0.90
C GLU A 208 0.58 0.25 -1.47
N THR A 209 -0.37 0.57 -2.36
CA THR A 209 -1.21 -0.43 -3.05
C THR A 209 -0.52 -1.05 -4.27
N GLU A 210 0.62 -0.47 -4.66
CA GLU A 210 1.50 -0.92 -5.74
C GLU A 210 2.93 -1.11 -5.21
N ALA A 211 3.26 -2.34 -4.83
CA ALA A 211 4.54 -2.66 -4.19
C ALA A 211 5.78 -2.36 -5.06
N ASP A 212 5.61 -2.25 -6.39
CA ASP A 212 6.70 -1.84 -7.27
C ASP A 212 7.10 -0.38 -7.11
N THR A 213 6.24 0.49 -6.55
CA THR A 213 6.59 1.88 -6.20
C THR A 213 7.83 1.94 -5.31
N ILE A 214 8.02 0.97 -4.39
CA ILE A 214 9.20 0.88 -3.54
C ILE A 214 10.41 0.27 -4.29
N SER A 215 10.16 -0.73 -5.15
CA SER A 215 11.22 -1.44 -5.89
C SER A 215 11.74 -0.72 -7.13
N ASN A 216 11.10 0.36 -7.61
CA ASN A 216 11.51 1.09 -8.82
C ASN A 216 12.89 1.77 -8.69
N SER A 217 13.55 1.60 -7.55
CA SER A 217 14.93 1.99 -7.32
C SER A 217 15.88 0.86 -7.77
N ASN A 218 16.91 1.20 -8.56
CA ASN A 218 17.91 0.24 -9.09
C ASN A 218 18.41 -0.76 -8.02
N GLU A 219 18.83 -1.97 -8.40
CA GLU A 219 19.14 -3.09 -7.48
C GLU A 219 20.01 -2.69 -6.27
N GLN A 220 21.01 -1.83 -6.49
CA GLN A 220 21.88 -1.31 -5.44
C GLN A 220 21.11 -0.49 -4.39
N LYS A 221 20.19 0.39 -4.81
CA LYS A 221 19.35 1.20 -3.92
C LYS A 221 18.38 0.33 -3.12
N TRP A 222 17.86 -0.72 -3.75
CA TRP A 222 17.02 -1.69 -3.06
C TRP A 222 17.79 -2.47 -1.98
N GLY A 223 19.05 -2.83 -2.24
CA GLY A 223 19.93 -3.44 -1.25
C GLY A 223 20.05 -2.58 0.02
N ASP A 224 20.33 -1.28 -0.14
CA ASP A 224 20.46 -0.33 0.96
C ASP A 224 19.13 -0.14 1.72
N THR A 225 18.02 0.02 0.99
CA THR A 225 16.70 0.14 1.60
C THR A 225 16.33 -1.14 2.36
N SER A 226 16.58 -2.33 1.80
CA SER A 226 16.31 -3.62 2.45
C SER A 226 17.07 -3.80 3.78
N VAL A 227 18.33 -3.34 3.86
CA VAL A 227 19.08 -3.29 5.14
C VAL A 227 18.35 -2.39 6.14
N MET A 228 17.90 -1.22 5.70
CA MET A 228 17.21 -0.25 6.55
C MET A 228 15.88 -0.79 7.09
N LEU A 229 15.08 -1.44 6.24
CA LEU A 229 13.82 -2.06 6.65
C LEU A 229 14.05 -3.14 7.72
N ARG A 230 15.09 -3.96 7.56
CA ARG A 230 15.43 -5.00 8.55
C ARG A 230 15.84 -4.42 9.89
N LYS A 231 16.63 -3.34 9.87
CA LYS A 231 17.02 -2.60 11.08
C LYS A 231 15.82 -1.95 11.75
N ALA A 232 14.95 -1.29 10.99
CA ALA A 232 13.75 -0.65 11.50
C ALA A 232 12.78 -1.66 12.14
N PHE A 233 12.63 -2.86 11.57
CA PHE A 233 11.80 -3.91 12.15
C PHE A 233 12.31 -4.42 13.50
N HIS A 234 13.63 -4.49 13.70
CA HIS A 234 14.22 -4.85 14.99
C HIS A 234 14.54 -3.67 15.90
N HIS A 235 14.16 -2.46 15.48
CA HIS A 235 14.49 -1.23 16.20
C HIS A 235 15.99 -1.06 16.45
N GLU A 236 16.81 -1.60 15.55
CA GLU A 236 18.26 -1.48 15.56
C GLU A 236 18.67 -0.11 15.05
N MET A 237 19.65 0.51 15.71
CA MET A 237 20.13 1.83 15.35
C MET A 237 20.53 1.92 13.86
N ILE A 238 19.95 2.90 13.17
CA ILE A 238 20.39 3.33 11.85
C ILE A 238 21.41 4.44 12.06
N SER A 239 22.63 4.24 11.56
CA SER A 239 23.70 5.22 11.60
C SER A 239 24.26 5.42 10.20
N THR A 240 24.28 6.67 9.75
CA THR A 240 24.79 7.04 8.44
C THR A 240 25.81 8.15 8.64
N SER A 241 27.05 7.92 8.18
CA SER A 241 28.12 8.91 8.27
C SER A 241 28.43 9.42 6.87
N ARG A 242 28.16 10.70 6.62
CA ARG A 242 28.64 11.42 5.43
C ARG A 242 29.66 12.46 5.86
N LYS A 243 30.43 12.98 4.89
CA LYS A 243 31.61 13.83 5.13
C LYS A 243 31.30 15.10 5.95
N GLU A 244 30.04 15.54 5.98
CA GLU A 244 29.59 16.77 6.63
C GLU A 244 28.53 16.55 7.73
N GLU A 245 27.86 15.39 7.77
CA GLU A 245 26.77 15.11 8.71
C GLU A 245 26.77 13.63 9.15
N SER A 246 26.63 13.40 10.46
CA SER A 246 26.40 12.08 11.05
C SER A 246 24.97 12.01 11.57
N ILE A 247 24.18 11.11 10.98
CA ILE A 247 22.79 10.86 11.39
C ILE A 247 22.76 9.58 12.20
N LYS A 248 22.11 9.62 13.37
CA LYS A 248 21.84 8.45 14.20
C LYS A 248 20.37 8.43 14.61
N ILE A 249 19.70 7.34 14.28
CA ILE A 249 18.33 7.07 14.68
C ILE A 249 18.40 5.87 15.64
N PRO A 250 18.28 6.08 16.96
CA PRO A 250 18.55 5.03 17.95
C PRO A 250 17.54 3.89 17.90
N TYR A 251 16.26 4.22 17.75
CA TYR A 251 15.15 3.28 17.72
C TYR A 251 14.26 3.58 16.52
N PRO A 252 14.64 3.17 15.31
CA PRO A 252 13.77 3.30 14.16
C PRO A 252 12.55 2.40 14.32
N ARG A 253 11.38 2.95 14.05
CA ARG A 253 10.07 2.34 14.22
C ARG A 253 9.27 2.65 12.97
N LEU A 254 9.22 1.69 12.06
CA LEU A 254 8.59 1.85 10.76
C LEU A 254 7.47 0.80 10.66
N GLY A 255 6.27 1.23 10.30
CA GLY A 255 5.21 0.32 9.84
C GLY A 255 5.14 0.34 8.31
N ILE A 256 4.85 -0.82 7.71
CA ILE A 256 4.81 -0.96 6.25
C ILE A 256 3.58 -1.76 5.86
N CYS A 257 2.76 -1.20 4.98
CA CYS A 257 1.57 -1.85 4.45
C CYS A 257 1.63 -1.83 2.92
N LEU A 258 2.03 -2.95 2.31
CA LEU A 258 2.16 -3.07 0.86
C LEU A 258 1.08 -3.96 0.27
N ALA A 259 0.71 -3.69 -0.97
CA ALA A 259 -0.01 -4.63 -1.78
C ALA A 259 0.61 -4.76 -3.17
N GLY A 260 0.48 -5.94 -3.73
CA GLY A 260 0.99 -6.19 -5.06
C GLY A 260 0.50 -7.50 -5.64
N THR A 261 0.81 -7.68 -6.92
CA THR A 261 0.67 -8.97 -7.59
C THR A 261 1.78 -9.93 -7.13
N PRO A 262 1.61 -11.25 -7.29
CA PRO A 262 2.68 -12.22 -7.02
C PRO A 262 4.01 -11.88 -7.71
N ASN A 263 3.96 -11.32 -8.93
CA ASN A 263 5.16 -10.92 -9.67
C ASN A 263 5.84 -9.68 -9.05
N GLN A 264 5.07 -8.73 -8.52
CA GLN A 264 5.62 -7.57 -7.79
C GLN A 264 6.26 -8.03 -6.47
N LEU A 265 5.65 -8.98 -5.76
CA LEU A 265 6.24 -9.60 -4.57
C LEU A 265 7.61 -10.21 -4.87
N THR A 266 7.73 -11.05 -5.90
CA THR A 266 8.99 -11.71 -6.25
C THR A 266 10.07 -10.74 -6.71
N ARG A 267 9.68 -9.58 -7.28
CA ARG A 267 10.62 -8.52 -7.68
C ARG A 267 11.13 -7.72 -6.49
N LEU A 268 10.26 -7.45 -5.51
CA LEU A 268 10.61 -6.74 -4.29
C LEU A 268 11.45 -7.65 -3.37
N LEU A 269 10.95 -8.85 -3.06
CA LEU A 269 11.59 -9.80 -2.16
C LEU A 269 12.33 -10.89 -2.96
N GLN A 270 13.41 -10.48 -3.63
CA GLN A 270 14.19 -11.36 -4.53
C GLN A 270 14.89 -12.53 -3.83
N SER A 271 15.17 -12.41 -2.53
CA SER A 271 15.78 -13.47 -1.74
C SER A 271 15.10 -13.59 -0.38
N VAL A 272 14.82 -14.82 0.01
CA VAL A 272 14.33 -15.19 1.34
C VAL A 272 15.46 -15.25 2.38
N GLU A 273 16.72 -15.33 1.93
CA GLU A 273 17.88 -15.55 2.81
C GLU A 273 18.32 -14.28 3.56
N ASN A 274 18.01 -13.09 3.02
CA ASN A 274 18.39 -11.83 3.66
C ASN A 274 17.55 -11.51 4.92
N GLY A 275 16.51 -12.32 5.19
CA GLY A 275 15.62 -12.21 6.34
C GLY A 275 14.51 -11.17 6.21
N LEU A 276 14.51 -10.27 5.21
CA LEU A 276 13.43 -9.28 5.09
C LEU A 276 12.07 -9.95 4.88
N PHE A 277 12.05 -11.04 4.11
CA PHE A 277 10.84 -11.83 3.87
C PHE A 277 10.17 -12.30 5.17
N SER A 278 10.93 -12.80 6.15
CA SER A 278 10.36 -13.33 7.39
C SER A 278 9.82 -12.27 8.35
N ARG A 279 9.96 -10.98 8.01
CA ARG A 279 9.45 -9.85 8.81
C ARG A 279 8.08 -9.37 8.35
N PHE A 280 7.63 -9.79 7.17
CA PHE A 280 6.31 -9.46 6.64
C PHE A 280 5.26 -10.49 7.05
N ILE A 281 4.11 -9.98 7.50
CA ILE A 281 2.85 -10.72 7.49
C ILE A 281 2.40 -10.79 6.02
N PHE A 282 2.11 -11.98 5.51
CA PHE A 282 1.60 -12.15 4.16
C PHE A 282 0.12 -12.52 4.17
N TYR A 283 -0.69 -11.75 3.44
CA TYR A 283 -2.09 -12.06 3.22
C TYR A 283 -2.33 -12.27 1.72
N LEU A 284 -2.41 -13.54 1.31
CA LEU A 284 -2.49 -13.94 -0.10
C LEU A 284 -3.90 -14.40 -0.43
N TYR A 285 -4.52 -13.90 -1.50
CA TYR A 285 -5.81 -14.40 -1.94
C TYR A 285 -5.99 -14.23 -3.46
N SER A 286 -6.90 -15.01 -4.03
CA SER A 286 -7.27 -14.90 -5.44
C SER A 286 -8.78 -14.96 -5.58
N THR A 287 -9.42 -13.81 -5.77
CA THR A 287 -10.83 -13.72 -6.16
C THR A 287 -10.97 -13.84 -7.69
N PRO A 288 -11.97 -14.58 -8.18
CA PRO A 288 -12.31 -14.55 -9.60
C PRO A 288 -12.74 -13.13 -10.00
N PRO A 289 -12.37 -12.65 -11.20
CA PRO A 289 -12.80 -11.35 -11.66
C PRO A 289 -14.32 -11.36 -11.86
N VAL A 290 -15.03 -10.52 -11.11
CA VAL A 290 -16.46 -10.28 -11.27
C VAL A 290 -16.62 -8.87 -11.82
N TRP A 291 -17.43 -8.70 -12.86
CA TRP A 291 -17.77 -7.37 -13.35
C TRP A 291 -18.71 -6.70 -12.35
N ILE A 292 -18.34 -5.50 -11.91
CA ILE A 292 -19.14 -4.69 -11.00
C ILE A 292 -19.60 -3.46 -11.79
N ASP A 293 -20.90 -3.23 -11.82
CA ASP A 293 -21.47 -2.03 -12.43
C ASP A 293 -20.98 -0.78 -11.69
N GLN A 294 -20.32 0.15 -12.40
CA GLN A 294 -19.81 1.39 -11.84
C GLN A 294 -20.85 2.51 -11.79
N PHE A 295 -22.01 2.31 -12.43
CA PHE A 295 -23.07 3.30 -12.56
C PHE A 295 -24.31 2.95 -11.72
N SER A 296 -24.26 1.90 -10.90
CA SER A 296 -25.36 1.54 -9.99
C SER A 296 -25.58 2.64 -8.95
N GLU A 297 -26.81 3.13 -8.81
CA GLU A 297 -27.19 4.18 -7.84
C GLU A 297 -27.00 3.74 -6.37
N ASP A 298 -26.97 2.44 -6.10
CA ASP A 298 -26.79 1.86 -4.76
C ASP A 298 -25.35 1.95 -4.22
N LYS A 299 -24.40 2.52 -4.98
CA LYS A 299 -22.99 2.62 -4.55
C LYS A 299 -22.78 3.73 -3.54
N LYS A 300 -22.63 3.35 -2.27
CA LYS A 300 -22.17 4.25 -1.20
C LYS A 300 -20.71 4.65 -1.41
N ASN A 301 -20.43 5.94 -1.25
CA ASN A 301 -19.05 6.45 -1.24
C ASN A 301 -18.47 6.29 0.16
N LEU A 302 -17.85 5.13 0.42
CA LEU A 302 -17.25 4.79 1.72
C LEU A 302 -16.23 5.82 2.22
N LYS A 303 -15.57 6.58 1.32
CA LYS A 303 -14.62 7.63 1.73
C LYS A 303 -15.29 8.81 2.44
N ASN A 304 -16.58 9.03 2.18
CA ASN A 304 -17.36 10.10 2.82
C ASN A 304 -18.03 9.64 4.11
N GLU A 305 -18.22 8.33 4.30
CA GLU A 305 -18.91 7.76 5.46
C GLU A 305 -17.95 7.39 6.61
N ILE A 306 -16.66 7.25 6.33
CA ILE A 306 -15.65 7.06 7.38
C ILE A 306 -15.44 8.41 8.09
N GLU A 307 -16.04 8.54 9.28
CA GLU A 307 -15.63 9.54 10.26
C GLU A 307 -14.24 9.15 10.81
N VAL A 308 -13.29 10.08 10.77
CA VAL A 308 -11.92 9.95 11.34
C VAL A 308 -11.76 10.89 12.50
#